data_AF-A0A2H9RLJ4-F1
#
_entry.id   AF-A0A2H9RLJ4-F1
#
_cell.length_a   1.000
_cell.length_b   1.000
_cell.length_c   1.000
_cell.angle_alpha   90.00
_cell.angle_beta   90.00
_cell.angle_gamma   90.00
#
_symmetry.space_group_name_H-M   'P 1'
#
loop_
_entity.id
_entity.type
_entity.pdbx_description
1 polymer ?
#
loop_
_entity_poly.entity_id
_entity_poly.type
_entity_poly.pdbx_seq_one_letter_code
_entity_poly.pdbx_strand_id
1 'polypeptide(L)'
;MKYEYASDLQTRMEEIAKFLEMDHIAVDRVKCFRSSGSSTKRTIARCHTIGKLMQKAIGVKAHYAIEFLERFERLSREEQDKVIIHELMHIPKTFGGGFRQHDYVCDRNVNELHKKFIRERTI
;
A
#
# COMPACT_ATOMS: atom_id res chain seq x y z
N MET A 1 -13.39 -14.52 -6.52
CA MET A 1 -12.53 -13.33 -6.38
C MET A 1 -12.15 -12.86 -7.77
N LYS A 2 -12.26 -11.55 -8.06
CA LYS A 2 -11.73 -10.93 -9.29
C LYS A 2 -10.73 -9.86 -8.90
N TYR A 3 -9.69 -9.68 -9.70
CA TYR A 3 -8.65 -8.66 -9.51
C TYR A 3 -8.58 -7.78 -10.75
N GLU A 4 -8.57 -6.48 -10.55
CA GLU A 4 -8.50 -5.49 -11.62
C GLU A 4 -7.41 -4.47 -11.30
N TYR A 5 -6.56 -4.18 -12.28
CA TYR A 5 -5.51 -3.18 -12.10
C TYR A 5 -6.12 -1.80 -11.89
N ALA A 6 -5.67 -1.09 -10.86
CA ALA A 6 -6.22 0.19 -10.46
C ALA A 6 -5.23 1.32 -10.77
N SER A 7 -5.29 1.87 -12.00
CA SER A 7 -4.35 2.90 -12.47
C SER A 7 -4.45 4.22 -11.70
N ASP A 8 -5.64 4.59 -11.27
CA ASP A 8 -5.91 5.76 -10.43
C ASP A 8 -5.33 5.59 -9.01
N LEU A 9 -5.49 4.41 -8.41
CA LEU A 9 -4.91 4.09 -7.10
C LEU A 9 -3.39 3.93 -7.19
N GLN A 10 -2.88 3.40 -8.30
CA GLN A 10 -1.44 3.37 -8.59
C GLN A 10 -0.87 4.79 -8.60
N THR A 11 -1.46 5.68 -9.38
CA THR A 11 -1.03 7.09 -9.48
C THR A 11 -1.06 7.76 -8.11
N ARG A 12 -2.14 7.52 -7.33
CA ARG A 12 -2.28 8.10 -5.99
C ARG A 12 -1.25 7.55 -5.01
N MET A 13 -0.97 6.24 -5.05
CA MET A 13 0.06 5.60 -4.23
C MET A 13 1.45 6.15 -4.55
N GLU A 14 1.78 6.32 -5.83
CA GLU A 14 3.06 6.88 -6.27
C GLU A 14 3.23 8.34 -5.81
N GLU A 15 2.16 9.15 -5.91
CA GLU A 15 2.14 10.52 -5.40
C GLU A 15 2.41 10.56 -3.89
N ILE A 16 1.67 9.76 -3.10
CA ILE A 16 1.85 9.67 -1.65
C ILE A 16 3.28 9.24 -1.29
N ALA A 17 3.80 8.19 -1.92
CA ALA A 17 5.14 7.69 -1.68
C ALA A 17 6.21 8.77 -1.97
N LYS A 18 6.02 9.54 -3.05
CA LYS A 18 6.90 10.64 -3.43
C LYS A 18 6.89 11.77 -2.39
N PHE A 19 5.72 12.30 -2.04
CA PHE A 19 5.60 13.42 -1.09
C PHE A 19 6.03 13.03 0.34
N LEU A 20 5.92 11.77 0.70
CA LEU A 20 6.40 11.26 1.98
C LEU A 20 7.88 10.86 1.99
N GLU A 21 8.57 10.99 0.85
CA GLU A 21 9.98 10.62 0.67
C GLU A 21 10.25 9.15 1.03
N MET A 22 9.34 8.27 0.59
CA MET A 22 9.45 6.83 0.80
C MET A 22 10.40 6.19 -0.21
N ASP A 23 11.65 6.65 -0.29
CA ASP A 23 12.64 6.27 -1.33
C ASP A 23 12.97 4.77 -1.38
N HIS A 24 12.69 4.05 -0.30
CA HIS A 24 12.82 2.60 -0.22
C HIS A 24 11.76 1.84 -1.03
N ILE A 25 10.69 2.50 -1.45
CA ILE A 25 9.61 1.92 -2.24
C ILE A 25 10.00 1.97 -3.72
N ALA A 26 10.34 0.81 -4.28
CA ALA A 26 10.52 0.66 -5.71
C ALA A 26 9.13 0.62 -6.39
N VAL A 27 8.60 1.77 -6.79
CA VAL A 27 7.23 1.93 -7.33
C VAL A 27 6.95 1.08 -8.57
N ASP A 28 7.99 0.75 -9.35
CA ASP A 28 7.92 -0.18 -10.47
C ASP A 28 7.51 -1.59 -10.03
N ARG A 29 7.84 -1.97 -8.79
CA ARG A 29 7.57 -3.27 -8.17
C ARG A 29 6.49 -3.24 -7.09
N VAL A 30 5.70 -2.17 -7.02
CA VAL A 30 4.47 -2.08 -6.21
C VAL A 30 3.29 -1.83 -7.15
N LYS A 31 2.29 -2.73 -7.14
CA LYS A 31 1.12 -2.61 -8.01
C LYS A 31 -0.19 -2.58 -7.24
N CYS A 32 -1.07 -1.64 -7.59
CA CYS A 32 -2.38 -1.48 -6.98
C CYS A 32 -3.47 -2.22 -7.75
N PHE A 33 -4.31 -2.95 -7.03
CA PHE A 33 -5.43 -3.70 -7.60
C PHE A 33 -6.71 -3.46 -6.81
N ARG A 34 -7.83 -3.36 -7.51
CA ARG A 34 -9.16 -3.55 -6.92
C ARG A 34 -9.53 -5.01 -6.92
N SER A 35 -10.30 -5.41 -5.92
CA SER A 35 -10.81 -6.78 -5.80
C SER A 35 -12.29 -6.80 -5.46
N SER A 36 -13.00 -7.78 -6.01
CA SER A 36 -14.43 -8.00 -5.77
C SER A 36 -14.78 -9.46 -5.49
N GLY A 37 -15.87 -9.66 -4.74
CA GLY A 37 -16.32 -10.97 -4.31
C GLY A 37 -15.57 -11.48 -3.07
N SER A 38 -15.08 -10.57 -2.22
CA SER A 38 -14.49 -10.90 -0.93
C SER A 38 -15.59 -11.10 0.11
N SER A 39 -15.54 -12.21 0.86
CA SER A 39 -16.45 -12.47 1.98
C SER A 39 -16.06 -11.73 3.26
N THR A 40 -14.88 -11.07 3.28
CA THR A 40 -14.37 -10.41 4.48
C THR A 40 -15.07 -9.09 4.73
N LYS A 41 -15.67 -8.94 5.92
CA LYS A 41 -16.50 -7.76 6.25
C LYS A 41 -15.69 -6.56 6.79
N ARG A 42 -14.53 -6.80 7.41
CA ARG A 42 -13.79 -5.75 8.15
C ARG A 42 -12.58 -5.20 7.41
N THR A 43 -11.97 -5.99 6.55
CA THR A 43 -10.78 -5.59 5.79
C THR A 43 -11.16 -4.55 4.73
N ILE A 44 -10.27 -3.58 4.52
CA ILE A 44 -10.44 -2.49 3.56
C ILE A 44 -9.41 -2.64 2.44
N ALA A 45 -8.16 -2.90 2.81
CA ALA A 45 -7.08 -3.21 1.89
C ALA A 45 -6.19 -4.31 2.47
N ARG A 46 -5.28 -4.84 1.64
CA ARG A 46 -4.25 -5.82 2.02
C ARG A 46 -2.97 -5.56 1.24
N CYS A 47 -1.83 -5.75 1.89
CA CYS A 47 -0.53 -5.76 1.25
C CYS A 47 -0.06 -7.21 1.05
N HIS A 48 0.30 -7.55 -0.18
CA HIS A 48 0.78 -8.87 -0.58
C HIS A 48 2.23 -8.77 -1.00
N THR A 49 2.99 -9.86 -0.79
CA THR A 49 4.37 -9.99 -1.28
C THR A 49 4.66 -11.44 -1.60
N ILE A 50 5.64 -11.64 -2.49
CA ILE A 50 6.21 -12.96 -2.73
C ILE A 50 7.21 -13.25 -1.60
N GLY A 51 7.12 -14.42 -0.96
CA GLY A 51 8.08 -14.83 0.07
C GLY A 51 9.49 -15.02 -0.51
N LYS A 52 10.53 -14.82 0.31
CA LYS A 52 11.94 -14.84 -0.14
C LYS A 52 12.35 -16.10 -0.91
N LEU A 53 11.85 -17.28 -0.50
CA LEU A 53 12.14 -18.53 -1.20
C LEU A 53 11.55 -18.51 -2.62
N MET A 54 10.30 -18.08 -2.75
CA MET A 54 9.62 -18.02 -4.05
C MET A 54 10.23 -16.99 -4.98
N GLN A 55 10.67 -15.83 -4.45
CA GLN A 55 11.43 -14.84 -5.23
C GLN A 55 12.66 -15.48 -5.88
N LYS A 56 13.45 -16.26 -5.12
CA LYS A 56 14.61 -16.99 -5.64
C LYS A 56 14.21 -18.04 -6.66
N ALA A 57 13.14 -18.81 -6.39
CA ALA A 57 12.70 -19.90 -7.25
C ALA A 57 12.30 -19.42 -8.65
N ILE A 58 11.70 -18.23 -8.77
CA ILE A 58 11.24 -17.67 -10.06
C ILE A 58 12.15 -16.56 -10.60
N GLY A 59 13.29 -16.30 -9.95
CA GLY A 59 14.29 -15.35 -10.44
C GLY A 59 13.86 -13.87 -10.38
N VAL A 60 12.98 -13.50 -9.46
CA VAL A 60 12.51 -12.11 -9.30
C VAL A 60 13.01 -11.48 -8.00
N LYS A 61 13.14 -10.16 -7.98
CA LYS A 61 13.32 -9.40 -6.73
C LYS A 61 11.98 -9.31 -5.97
N ALA A 62 11.99 -8.72 -4.78
CA ALA A 62 10.75 -8.45 -4.06
C ALA A 62 9.78 -7.61 -4.90
N HIS A 63 8.51 -8.00 -4.87
CA HIS A 63 7.37 -7.30 -5.47
C HIS A 63 6.25 -7.27 -4.45
N TYR A 64 5.49 -6.19 -4.47
CA TYR A 64 4.34 -6.00 -3.61
C TYR A 64 3.10 -5.73 -4.45
N ALA A 65 1.96 -6.21 -3.98
CA ALA A 65 0.66 -5.83 -4.52
C ALA A 65 -0.22 -5.29 -3.40
N ILE A 66 -0.80 -4.12 -3.60
CA ILE A 66 -1.76 -3.54 -2.68
C ILE A 66 -3.15 -3.81 -3.24
N GLU A 67 -3.90 -4.67 -2.56
CA GLU A 67 -5.27 -5.07 -2.90
C GLU A 67 -6.26 -4.20 -2.13
N PHE A 68 -7.08 -3.43 -2.83
CA PHE A 68 -8.19 -2.66 -2.27
C PHE A 68 -9.49 -3.45 -2.44
N LEU A 69 -10.22 -3.65 -1.35
CA LEU A 69 -11.52 -4.36 -1.34
C LEU A 69 -12.67 -3.37 -1.59
N GLU A 70 -13.84 -3.88 -1.96
CA GLU A 70 -15.06 -3.10 -2.30
C GLU A 70 -15.45 -2.02 -1.27
N ARG A 71 -15.09 -2.18 0.01
CA ARG A 71 -15.37 -1.18 1.06
C ARG A 71 -14.51 0.07 0.94
N PHE A 72 -13.33 -0.02 0.33
CA PHE A 72 -12.42 1.11 0.13
C PHE A 72 -13.06 2.23 -0.71
N GLU A 73 -13.86 1.87 -1.71
CA GLU A 73 -14.57 2.82 -2.58
C GLU A 73 -15.59 3.69 -1.85
N ARG A 74 -16.02 3.27 -0.65
CA ARG A 74 -17.00 4.00 0.17
C ARG A 74 -16.36 5.00 1.13
N LEU A 75 -15.05 5.03 1.19
CA LEU A 75 -14.31 5.92 2.09
C LEU A 75 -14.23 7.33 1.50
N SER A 76 -14.11 8.32 2.39
CA SER A 76 -13.73 9.66 1.97
C SER A 76 -12.31 9.65 1.39
N ARG A 77 -11.97 10.65 0.59
CA ARG A 77 -10.62 10.75 0.01
C ARG A 77 -9.52 10.77 1.07
N GLU A 78 -9.76 11.45 2.20
CA GLU A 78 -8.85 11.46 3.34
C GLU A 78 -8.62 10.05 3.91
N GLU A 79 -9.69 9.28 4.13
CA GLU A 79 -9.58 7.93 4.68
C GLU A 79 -8.94 6.96 3.66
N GLN A 80 -9.19 7.16 2.36
CA GLN A 80 -8.49 6.43 1.30
C GLN A 80 -6.98 6.70 1.34
N ASP A 81 -6.56 7.96 1.47
CA ASP A 81 -5.15 8.33 1.57
C ASP A 81 -4.50 7.67 2.80
N LYS A 82 -5.17 7.69 3.96
CA LYS A 82 -4.70 7.02 5.18
C LYS A 82 -4.54 5.51 5.00
N VAL A 83 -5.48 4.85 4.32
CA VAL A 83 -5.38 3.42 4.02
C VAL A 83 -4.21 3.14 3.08
N ILE A 84 -3.99 3.95 2.04
CA ILE A 84 -2.84 3.79 1.14
C ILE A 84 -1.52 3.94 1.94
N ILE A 85 -1.44 4.95 2.82
CA ILE A 85 -0.28 5.15 3.71
C ILE A 85 -0.07 3.93 4.62
N HIS A 86 -1.14 3.38 5.21
CA HIS A 86 -1.07 2.18 6.04
C HIS A 86 -0.46 0.99 5.28
N GLU A 87 -0.95 0.70 4.07
CA GLU A 87 -0.43 -0.39 3.26
C GLU A 87 1.03 -0.16 2.81
N LEU A 88 1.40 1.08 2.48
CA LEU A 88 2.79 1.46 2.18
C LEU A 88 3.71 1.27 3.40
N MET A 89 3.25 1.60 4.60
CA MET A 89 4.02 1.43 5.83
C MET A 89 4.33 -0.03 6.17
N HIS A 90 3.52 -0.98 5.68
CA HIS A 90 3.83 -2.41 5.80
C HIS A 90 5.07 -2.80 5.00
N ILE A 91 5.45 -2.05 3.97
CA ILE A 91 6.63 -2.34 3.16
C ILE A 91 7.89 -1.91 3.96
N PRO A 92 8.82 -2.84 4.27
CA PRO A 92 10.00 -2.52 5.04
C PRO A 92 11.00 -1.68 4.23
N LYS A 93 11.81 -0.87 4.93
CA LYS A 93 12.93 -0.11 4.32
C LYS A 93 13.92 -0.96 3.50
N THR A 94 14.02 -2.26 3.80
CA THR A 94 14.89 -3.18 3.04
C THR A 94 14.28 -3.64 1.71
N PHE A 95 12.97 -3.43 1.50
CA PHE A 95 12.21 -3.87 0.33
C PHE A 95 12.50 -5.36 -0.03
N GLY A 96 12.62 -6.22 0.99
CA GLY A 96 13.10 -7.60 0.83
C GLY A 96 12.02 -8.67 0.66
N GLY A 97 10.75 -8.27 0.52
CA GLY A 97 9.59 -9.16 0.41
C GLY A 97 9.15 -9.79 1.73
N GLY A 98 9.19 -9.00 2.80
CA GLY A 98 8.48 -9.24 4.05
C GLY A 98 7.61 -8.03 4.41
N PHE A 99 7.05 -8.03 5.61
CA PHE A 99 6.19 -6.94 6.11
C PHE A 99 6.66 -6.42 7.46
N ARG A 100 6.40 -5.14 7.71
CA ARG A 100 6.36 -4.55 9.04
C ARG A 100 5.03 -4.90 9.69
N GLN A 101 5.02 -5.15 11.00
CA GLN A 101 3.80 -5.51 11.72
C GLN A 101 3.12 -4.26 12.29
N HIS A 102 1.95 -4.48 12.91
CA HIS A 102 1.09 -3.41 13.42
C HIS A 102 1.61 -2.76 14.71
N ASP A 103 2.71 -3.24 15.26
CA ASP A 103 3.49 -2.53 16.27
C ASP A 103 4.03 -1.20 15.72
N TYR A 104 4.46 -1.22 14.45
CA TYR A 104 4.91 -0.04 13.72
C TYR A 104 3.81 0.60 12.87
N VAL A 105 2.97 -0.22 12.23
CA VAL A 105 1.87 0.24 11.39
C VAL A 105 0.61 0.47 12.23
N CYS A 106 0.55 1.63 12.87
CA CYS A 106 -0.54 2.01 13.77
C CYS A 106 -1.16 3.36 13.38
N ASP A 107 -2.40 3.60 13.83
CA ASP A 107 -3.18 4.79 13.49
C ASP A 107 -2.45 6.09 13.80
N ARG A 108 -1.67 6.12 14.88
CA ARG A 108 -0.86 7.29 15.24
C ARG A 108 0.12 7.64 14.11
N ASN A 109 0.92 6.68 13.67
CA ASN A 109 1.93 6.90 12.64
C ASN A 109 1.29 7.19 11.27
N VAL A 110 0.18 6.53 10.95
CA VAL A 110 -0.60 6.82 9.73
C VAL A 110 -1.10 8.26 9.74
N ASN A 111 -1.66 8.73 10.86
CA ASN A 111 -2.15 10.10 10.98
C ASN A 111 -1.01 11.14 10.93
N GLU A 112 0.15 10.84 11.53
CA GLU A 112 1.34 11.71 11.45
C GLU A 112 1.83 11.84 9.99
N LEU A 113 1.93 10.72 9.26
CA LEU A 113 2.30 10.73 7.84
C LEU A 113 1.25 11.42 6.98
N HIS A 114 -0.05 11.18 7.22
CA HIS A 114 -1.11 11.86 6.47
C HIS A 114 -1.03 13.38 6.66
N LYS A 115 -0.79 13.87 7.89
CA LYS A 115 -0.55 15.30 8.14
C LYS A 115 0.67 15.83 7.38
N LYS A 116 1.78 15.08 7.34
CA LYS A 116 2.96 15.43 6.53
C LYS A 116 2.55 15.53 5.06
N PHE A 117 1.88 14.52 4.51
CA PHE A 117 1.42 14.50 3.11
C PHE A 117 0.59 15.74 2.75
N ILE A 118 -0.41 16.10 3.57
CA ILE A 118 -1.24 17.29 3.32
C ILE A 118 -0.40 18.58 3.34
N ARG A 119 0.54 18.70 4.28
CA ARG A 119 1.42 19.87 4.37
C ARG A 119 2.29 20.01 3.12
N GLU A 120 2.99 18.94 2.73
CA GLU A 120 3.90 18.98 1.57
C GLU A 120 3.16 19.16 0.23
N ARG A 121 1.90 18.71 0.12
CA ARG A 121 1.09 18.89 -1.11
C ARG A 121 0.53 20.31 -1.27
N THR A 122 0.59 21.13 -0.23
CA THR A 122 0.08 22.51 -0.23
C THR A 122 1.18 23.53 -0.59
N ILE A 123 2.44 23.08 -0.64
CA ILE A 123 3.62 23.85 -1.04
C ILE A 123 3.86 23.66 -2.53
#